data_AF-A0A945GRE6-F1
#
_entry.id   AF-A0A945GRE6-F1
#
_cell.length_a   1.000
_cell.length_b   1.000
_cell.length_c   1.000
_cell.angle_alpha   90.00
_cell.angle_beta   90.00
_cell.angle_gamma   90.00
#
_symmetry.space_group_name_H-M   'P 1'
#
loop_
_entity.id
_entity.type
_entity.pdbx_description
1 polymer ?
#
loop_
_entity_poly.entity_id
_entity_poly.type
_entity_poly.pdbx_seq_one_letter_code
_entity_poly.pdbx_strand_id
1 'polypeptide(L)' 'MISGEMILAGGAMVILAIAMSYILGWANKAFYVEVDPRVDAANEVLPGANCGGCGYVGCGEYAEAVVGG' A
#
# COMPACT_ATOMS: atom_id res chain seq x y z
N MET A 1 -24.41 -31.73 5.65
CA MET A 1 -24.37 -30.42 4.97
C MET A 1 -23.05 -29.66 5.23
N ILE A 2 -21.94 -30.35 5.48
CA ILE A 2 -20.57 -29.81 5.38
C ILE A 2 -19.77 -30.91 4.68
N SER A 3 -19.55 -30.78 3.37
CA SER A 3 -18.75 -31.71 2.59
C SER A 3 -17.25 -31.46 2.83
N GLY A 4 -16.40 -32.47 2.55
CA GLY A 4 -14.95 -32.35 2.75
C GLY A 4 -14.30 -31.24 1.92
N GLU A 5 -14.87 -30.93 0.75
CA GLU A 5 -14.41 -29.85 -0.14
C GLU A 5 -14.54 -28.47 0.49
N MET A 6 -15.60 -28.23 1.27
CA MET A 6 -15.83 -26.95 1.95
C MET A 6 -14.80 -26.70 3.06
N ILE A 7 -14.37 -27.75 3.75
CA ILE A 7 -13.34 -27.66 4.78
C ILE A 7 -11.97 -27.40 4.14
N LEU A 8 -11.66 -28.06 3.02
CA LEU A 8 -10.42 -27.83 2.29
C LEU A 8 -10.33 -26.38 1.79
N ALA A 9 -11.38 -25.88 1.15
CA ALA A 9 -11.44 -24.52 0.64
C ALA A 9 -11.36 -23.48 1.77
N GLY A 10 -12.16 -23.66 2.84
CA GLY A 10 -12.14 -22.76 4.00
C GLY A 10 -10.77 -22.76 4.71
N GLY A 11 -10.19 -23.94 4.90
CA GLY A 11 -8.86 -24.09 5.53
C GLY A 11 -7.75 -23.42 4.71
N ALA A 12 -7.76 -23.59 3.39
CA ALA A 12 -6.78 -22.95 2.51
C ALA A 12 -6.84 -21.42 2.59
N MET A 13 -8.05 -20.84 2.58
CA MET A 13 -8.22 -19.38 2.67
C MET A 13 -7.78 -18.83 4.03
N VAL A 14 -8.05 -19.55 5.13
CA VAL A 14 -7.60 -19.14 6.47
C VAL A 14 -6.07 -19.16 6.58
N ILE A 15 -5.42 -20.21 6.06
CA ILE A 15 -3.96 -20.32 6.05
C ILE A 15 -3.35 -19.19 5.23
N LEU A 16 -3.90 -18.92 4.03
CA LEU A 16 -3.43 -17.84 3.19
C LEU A 16 -3.61 -16.47 3.86
N ALA A 17 -4.76 -16.22 4.49
CA ALA A 17 -5.01 -14.96 5.19
C ALA A 17 -4.00 -14.72 6.31
N ILE A 18 -3.72 -15.73 7.14
CA ILE A 18 -2.73 -15.64 8.21
C ILE A 18 -1.33 -15.44 7.64
N ALA A 19 -0.94 -16.20 6.63
CA ALA A 19 0.37 -16.08 6.00
C ALA A 19 0.58 -14.70 5.37
N MET A 20 -0.38 -14.22 4.57
CA MET A 20 -0.31 -12.93 3.88
C MET A 20 -0.32 -11.76 4.86
N SER A 21 -1.21 -11.79 5.87
CA SER A 21 -1.26 -10.72 6.88
C SER A 21 0.04 -10.62 7.68
N TYR A 22 0.62 -11.76 8.09
CA TYR A 22 1.89 -11.77 8.80
C TYR A 22 3.04 -11.24 7.93
N ILE A 23 3.13 -11.69 6.68
CA ILE A 23 4.18 -11.26 5.74
C ILE A 23 4.06 -9.76 5.45
N LEU A 24 2.86 -9.27 5.10
CA LEU A 24 2.64 -7.85 4.79
C LEU A 24 2.85 -6.97 6.03
N GLY A 25 2.38 -7.40 7.20
CA GLY A 25 2.56 -6.66 8.45
C GLY A 25 4.03 -6.55 8.85
N TRP A 26 4.80 -7.64 8.71
CA TRP A 26 6.24 -7.60 8.93
C TRP A 26 6.95 -6.71 7.89
N ALA A 27 6.61 -6.86 6.60
CA ALA A 27 7.21 -6.07 5.52
C ALA A 27 6.93 -4.57 5.69
N ASN A 28 5.72 -4.18 6.11
CA ASN A 28 5.36 -2.79 6.40
C ASN A 28 6.33 -2.16 7.40
N LYS A 29 6.66 -2.87 8.49
CA LYS A 29 7.59 -2.37 9.50
C LYS A 29 9.06 -2.48 9.07
N ALA A 30 9.42 -3.56 8.39
CA ALA A 30 10.80 -3.80 7.95
C ALA A 30 11.26 -2.82 6.87
N PHE A 31 10.35 -2.40 5.99
CA PHE A 31 10.61 -1.49 4.87
C PHE A 31 9.95 -0.11 5.06
N TYR A 32 9.60 0.25 6.30
CA TYR A 32 9.09 1.60 6.58
C TYR A 32 10.21 2.63 6.34
N VAL A 33 9.91 3.63 5.51
CA VAL A 33 10.78 4.78 5.28
C VAL A 33 10.06 6.00 5.85
N GLU A 34 10.75 6.78 6.66
CA GLU A 34 10.21 8.02 7.22
C GLU A 34 10.00 9.04 6.09
N VAL A 35 8.81 9.63 6.04
CA VAL A 35 8.43 10.62 5.03
C VAL A 35 8.39 12.01 5.67
N ASP A 36 8.90 13.03 4.96
CA ASP A 36 8.81 14.42 5.43
C ASP A 36 7.33 14.82 5.52
N PRO A 37 6.84 15.33 6.67
CA PRO A 37 5.42 15.67 6.85
C PRO A 37 4.91 16.71 5.85
N ARG A 38 5.81 17.51 5.24
CA ARG A 38 5.44 18.46 4.19
C ARG A 38 5.08 17.77 2.88
N VAL A 39 5.65 16.60 2.59
CA VAL A 39 5.31 15.79 1.41
C VAL A 39 3.88 15.27 1.53
N ASP A 40 3.51 14.75 2.70
CA ASP A 40 2.15 14.29 2.96
C ASP A 40 1.15 15.44 2.84
N ALA A 41 1.44 16.58 3.48
CA ALA A 41 0.59 17.77 3.39
C ALA A 41 0.44 18.28 1.95
N ALA A 42 1.51 18.24 1.15
CA ALA A 42 1.44 18.59 -0.27
C ALA A 42 0.62 17.56 -1.07
N ASN A 43 0.80 16.27 -0.80
CA ASN A 43 0.07 15.20 -1.49
C ASN A 43 -1.44 15.21 -1.17
N GLU A 44 -1.82 15.58 0.05
CA GLU A 44 -3.23 15.70 0.46
C GLU A 44 -4.03 16.75 -0.32
N VAL A 45 -3.37 17.79 -0.84
CA VAL A 45 -4.03 18.83 -1.66
C VAL A 45 -3.99 18.52 -3.16
N LEU A 46 -3.29 17.45 -3.56
CA LEU A 46 -3.24 17.00 -4.95
C LEU A 46 -4.48 16.17 -5.31
N PRO A 47 -4.88 16.13 -6.59
CA PRO A 47 -6.06 15.39 -7.02
C PRO A 47 -5.92 13.86 -6.91
N GLY A 48 -4.73 13.33 -6.58
CA GLY A 48 -4.47 11.87 -6.52
C GLY A 48 -4.66 11.14 -7.86
N ALA A 49 -4.80 11.88 -8.96
CA ALA A 49 -5.16 11.33 -10.27
C ALA A 49 -4.02 10.57 -10.96
N ASN A 50 -2.76 10.80 -10.56
CA ASN A 50 -1.57 10.14 -11.11
C ASN A 50 -1.52 10.19 -12.66
N CYS A 51 -1.89 11.33 -13.24
CA CYS A 51 -2.09 11.49 -14.68
C CYS A 51 -0.83 11.89 -15.47
N GLY A 52 0.28 12.17 -14.79
CA GLY A 52 1.55 12.53 -15.44
C GLY A 52 1.63 13.94 -16.04
N GLY A 53 0.61 14.79 -15.89
CA GLY A 53 0.61 16.16 -16.46
C GLY A 53 1.70 17.09 -15.91
N CYS A 54 2.24 16.77 -14.72
CA CYS A 54 3.36 17.47 -14.11
C CYS A 54 4.74 16.89 -14.48
N GLY A 55 4.81 15.81 -15.27
CA GLY A 55 6.06 15.16 -15.66
C GLY A 55 6.60 14.10 -14.68
N TYR A 56 5.89 13.84 -13.58
CA TYR A 56 6.22 12.80 -12.58
C TYR A 56 5.30 11.58 -12.71
N VAL A 57 5.74 10.42 -12.20
CA VAL A 57 4.99 9.16 -12.30
C VAL A 57 3.66 9.22 -11.52
N GLY A 58 3.63 9.98 -10.43
CA GLY A 58 2.44 10.10 -9.59
C GLY A 58 2.40 11.40 -8.79
N CYS A 59 1.26 11.66 -8.16
CA CYS A 59 1.04 12.82 -7.30
C CYS A 59 1.99 12.82 -6.08
N GLY A 60 2.26 11.65 -5.49
CA GLY A 60 3.23 11.53 -4.39
C GLY A 60 4.65 11.91 -4.81
N GLU A 61 5.12 11.40 -5.94
CA GLU A 61 6.45 11.74 -6.49
C GLU A 61 6.55 13.23 -6.86
N TYR A 62 5.48 13.81 -7.39
CA TYR A 62 5.39 15.25 -7.60
C TYR A 62 5.45 16.04 -6.28
N ALA A 63 4.75 15.59 -5.24
CA ALA A 63 4.79 16.22 -3.92
C ALA A 63 6.20 16.15 -3.31
N GLU A 64 6.89 15.00 -3.42
CA GLU A 64 8.29 14.84 -3.04
C GLU A 64 9.19 15.83 -3.77
N ALA A 65 9.03 15.97 -5.09
CA ALA A 65 9.83 16.89 -5.88
C ALA A 65 9.58 18.37 -5.55
N VAL A 66 8.32 18.74 -5.29
CA VAL A 66 7.95 20.12 -4.90
C VAL A 66 8.53 20.49 -3.54
N VAL A 67 8.50 19.57 -2.57
CA VAL A 67 9.05 19.78 -1.22
C VAL A 67 10.58 19.70 -1.23
N GLY A 68 11.12 18.80 -2.04
CA GLY A 68 12.55 18.53 -2.17
C GLY A 68 13.33 19.62 -2.88
N GLY A 69 12.71 20.33 -3.84
CA GLY A 69 13.24 21.52 -4.52
C GLY A 69 14.55 21.31 -5.27
#